data_AF-A0A392R6Z1-F1
#
_entry.id   AF-A0A392R6Z1-F1
#
_cell.length_a   1.000
_cell.length_b   1.000
_cell.length_c   1.000
_cell.angle_alpha   90.00
_cell.angle_beta   90.00
_cell.angle_gamma   90.00
#
_symmetry.space_group_name_H-M   'P 1'
#
loop_
_entity.id
_entity.type
_entity.pdbx_description
1 polymer ?
#
loop_
_entity_poly.entity_id
_entity_poly.type
_entity_poly.pdbx_seq_one_letter_code
_entity_poly.pdbx_strand_id
1 'polypeptide(L)'
;MLLCVGEIESRRILNEIHNGSCGSHIGARSLAGKVTRAGFFWPTLLIDANNHVRSCDKCQRHADLHHAPGEPLKSYMSPWPFYMWGWTFWDHSPPPRDRQNFY
;
A
#
# COMPACT_ATOMS: atom_id res chain seq x y z
N MET A 1 -0.94 -0.20 33.75
CA MET A 1 -0.12 -1.33 34.26
C MET A 1 -0.28 -2.48 33.27
N LEU A 2 0.80 -3.15 32.86
CA LEU A 2 0.76 -4.31 31.96
C LEU A 2 0.91 -5.60 32.77
N LEU A 3 0.10 -6.62 32.48
CA LEU A 3 0.18 -7.95 33.04
C LEU A 3 1.15 -8.79 32.21
N CYS A 4 2.16 -9.35 32.87
CA CYS A 4 3.06 -10.32 32.25
C CYS A 4 2.31 -11.65 32.08
N VAL A 5 2.37 -12.22 30.87
CA VAL A 5 1.63 -13.42 30.52
C VAL A 5 2.59 -14.56 30.18
N GLY A 6 2.27 -15.77 30.65
CA GLY A 6 3.01 -16.99 30.29
C GLY A 6 2.69 -17.49 28.87
N GLU A 7 3.47 -18.44 28.37
CA GLU A 7 3.42 -18.89 26.97
C GLU A 7 2.06 -19.50 26.54
N ILE A 8 1.42 -20.26 27.42
CA ILE A 8 0.13 -20.89 27.10
C ILE A 8 -0.96 -19.82 26.92
N GLU A 9 -0.97 -18.87 27.84
CA GLU A 9 -1.96 -17.80 27.87
C GLU A 9 -1.69 -16.76 26.77
N SER A 10 -0.41 -16.50 26.43
CA SER A 10 -0.06 -15.61 25.32
C SER A 10 -0.60 -16.10 23.98
N ARG A 11 -0.51 -17.42 23.71
CA ARG A 11 -1.09 -18.04 22.51
C ARG A 11 -2.61 -17.92 22.49
N ARG A 12 -3.27 -18.09 23.64
CA ARG A 12 -4.72 -17.94 23.77
C ARG A 12 -5.15 -16.51 23.48
N ILE A 13 -4.50 -15.53 24.11
CA ILE A 13 -4.79 -14.10 23.91
C ILE A 13 -4.57 -13.69 22.45
N LEU A 14 -3.49 -14.15 21.81
CA LEU A 14 -3.24 -13.89 20.39
C LEU A 14 -4.38 -14.45 19.52
N ASN A 15 -4.79 -15.69 19.76
CA ASN A 15 -5.89 -16.32 19.03
C ASN A 15 -7.22 -15.57 19.20
N GLU A 16 -7.56 -15.17 20.43
CA GLU A 16 -8.81 -14.48 20.74
C GLU A 16 -8.85 -13.08 20.10
N ILE A 17 -7.76 -12.31 20.20
CA ILE A 17 -7.70 -10.95 19.65
C ILE A 17 -7.60 -10.98 18.11
N HIS A 18 -6.91 -11.97 17.55
CA HIS A 18 -6.76 -12.13 16.10
C HIS A 18 -8.07 -12.58 15.43
N ASN A 19 -8.77 -13.56 16.03
CA ASN A 19 -9.98 -14.16 15.47
C ASN A 19 -11.30 -13.57 16.01
N GLY A 20 -11.26 -12.59 16.93
CA GLY A 20 -12.44 -11.98 17.53
C GLY A 20 -13.36 -11.28 16.52
N SER A 21 -14.55 -10.84 16.96
CA SER A 21 -15.68 -10.45 16.07
C SER A 21 -15.46 -9.23 15.16
N CYS A 22 -14.29 -8.56 15.23
CA CYS A 22 -13.85 -7.52 14.31
C CYS A 22 -12.41 -7.75 13.81
N GLY A 23 -11.97 -9.01 13.71
CA GLY A 23 -10.65 -9.44 13.26
C GLY A 23 -10.39 -9.20 11.78
N SER A 24 -10.36 -7.94 11.35
CA SER A 24 -9.96 -7.52 10.01
C SER A 24 -8.47 -7.81 9.83
N HIS A 25 -8.09 -9.04 9.44
CA HIS A 25 -6.75 -9.54 9.10
C HIS A 25 -5.60 -8.62 9.55
N ILE A 26 -5.47 -8.50 10.87
CA ILE A 26 -4.69 -7.43 11.50
C ILE A 26 -3.22 -7.80 11.37
N GLY A 27 -2.41 -6.94 10.76
CA GLY A 27 -0.96 -7.14 10.69
C GLY A 27 -0.31 -7.25 12.06
N ALA A 28 0.85 -7.91 12.13
CA ALA A 28 1.54 -8.27 13.37
C ALA A 28 1.74 -7.10 14.35
N ARG A 29 2.14 -5.93 13.84
CA ARG A 29 2.34 -4.72 14.65
C ARG A 29 1.03 -4.21 15.27
N SER A 30 -0.04 -4.22 14.50
CA SER A 30 -1.37 -3.80 14.96
C SER A 30 -1.96 -4.80 15.97
N LEU A 31 -1.68 -6.10 15.79
CA LEU A 31 -2.05 -7.15 16.74
C LEU A 31 -1.31 -6.97 18.07
N ALA A 32 0.01 -6.83 18.05
CA ALA A 32 0.81 -6.54 19.24
C ALA A 32 0.32 -5.27 19.96
N GLY A 33 0.03 -4.20 19.21
CA GLY A 33 -0.53 -2.98 19.77
C GLY A 33 -1.90 -3.17 20.45
N LYS A 34 -2.77 -4.03 19.89
CA LYS A 34 -4.05 -4.36 20.54
C LYS A 34 -3.84 -5.13 21.85
N VAL A 35 -2.93 -6.09 21.86
CA VAL A 35 -2.57 -6.86 23.06
C VAL A 35 -2.05 -5.94 24.17
N THR A 36 -1.12 -5.04 23.84
CA THR A 36 -0.58 -4.07 24.82
C THR A 36 -1.66 -3.10 25.32
N ARG A 37 -2.56 -2.65 24.45
CA ARG A 37 -3.71 -1.80 24.86
C ARG A 37 -4.72 -2.54 25.73
N ALA A 38 -4.87 -3.85 25.55
CA ALA A 38 -5.67 -4.71 26.42
C ALA A 38 -4.99 -4.98 27.78
N GLY A 39 -3.76 -4.49 27.98
CA GLY A 39 -3.05 -4.58 29.24
C GLY A 39 -2.13 -5.79 29.36
N PHE A 40 -1.88 -6.54 28.28
CA PHE A 40 -1.03 -7.73 28.32
C PHE A 40 0.36 -7.46 27.73
N PHE A 41 1.36 -8.14 28.27
CA PHE A 41 2.73 -8.05 27.81
C PHE A 41 3.48 -9.37 27.97
N TRP A 42 4.39 -9.63 27.03
CA TRP A 42 5.46 -10.62 27.17
C TRP A 42 6.63 -10.22 26.24
N PRO A 43 7.88 -10.62 26.55
CA PRO A 43 9.05 -10.12 25.82
C PRO A 43 9.04 -10.40 24.32
N THR A 44 8.45 -11.52 23.90
CA THR A 44 8.41 -11.98 22.50
C THR A 44 7.12 -11.59 21.76
N LEU A 45 6.29 -10.69 22.32
CA LEU A 45 4.97 -10.33 21.79
C LEU A 45 4.96 -10.03 20.28
N LEU A 46 5.91 -9.22 19.80
CA LEU A 46 5.96 -8.87 18.38
C LEU A 46 6.34 -10.06 17.50
N ILE A 47 7.27 -10.90 17.95
CA ILE A 47 7.72 -12.10 17.23
C ILE A 47 6.57 -13.11 17.16
N ASP A 48 5.90 -13.35 18.29
CA ASP A 48 4.78 -14.29 18.38
C ASP A 48 3.59 -13.81 17.56
N ALA A 49 3.28 -12.50 17.60
CA ALA A 49 2.26 -11.90 16.75
C ALA A 49 2.59 -12.04 15.25
N ASN A 50 3.88 -11.88 14.87
CA ASN A 50 4.31 -12.07 13.49
C ASN A 50 4.19 -13.51 13.05
N ASN A 51 4.65 -14.46 13.86
CA ASN A 51 4.50 -15.89 13.57
C ASN A 51 3.03 -16.29 13.47
N HIS A 52 2.18 -15.73 14.32
CA HIS A 52 0.74 -15.98 14.31
C HIS A 52 0.06 -15.46 13.03
N VAL A 53 0.38 -14.24 12.59
CA VAL A 53 -0.17 -13.68 11.34
C VAL A 53 0.37 -14.43 10.11
N ARG A 54 1.64 -14.87 10.15
CA ARG A 54 2.27 -15.66 9.07
C ARG A 54 1.66 -17.05 8.93
N SER A 55 1.26 -17.69 10.04
CA SER A 55 0.59 -19.00 10.01
C SER A 55 -0.91 -18.91 9.70
N CYS A 56 -1.50 -17.72 9.75
CA CYS A 56 -2.91 -17.52 9.42
C CYS A 56 -3.13 -17.51 7.90
N ASP A 57 -3.64 -18.62 7.37
CA ASP A 57 -3.98 -18.81 5.96
C ASP A 57 -4.88 -17.69 5.40
N LYS A 58 -5.90 -17.27 6.15
CA LYS A 58 -6.76 -16.16 5.73
C LYS A 58 -5.98 -14.84 5.61
N CYS A 59 -5.01 -14.58 6.49
CA CYS A 59 -4.15 -13.40 6.35
C CYS A 59 -3.23 -13.51 5.13
N GLN A 60 -2.68 -14.69 4.86
CA GLN A 60 -1.78 -14.91 3.72
C GLN A 60 -2.50 -14.72 2.38
N ARG A 61 -3.71 -15.27 2.22
CA ARG A 61 -4.50 -15.11 0.98
C ARG A 61 -4.77 -13.65 0.60
N HIS A 62 -4.85 -12.75 1.58
CA HIS A 62 -5.10 -11.33 1.35
C HIS A 62 -3.82 -10.48 1.38
N ALA A 63 -2.68 -11.04 1.78
CA ALA A 63 -1.40 -10.33 1.80
C ALA A 63 -0.87 -10.08 0.38
N ASP A 64 -1.09 -11.01 -0.54
CA ASP A 64 -0.54 -10.99 -1.90
C ASP A 64 -1.17 -9.93 -2.82
N LEU A 65 -2.36 -9.45 -2.50
CA LEU A 65 -3.02 -8.36 -3.24
C LEU A 65 -2.15 -7.09 -3.30
N HIS A 66 -1.26 -6.88 -2.33
CA HIS A 66 -0.36 -5.73 -2.30
C HIS A 66 0.95 -5.91 -3.08
N HIS A 67 1.33 -7.16 -3.41
CA HIS A 67 2.61 -7.46 -4.07
C HIS A 67 2.49 -7.78 -5.57
N ALA A 68 1.27 -7.73 -6.13
CA ALA A 68 1.12 -7.81 -7.57
C ALA A 68 1.94 -6.66 -8.21
N PRO A 69 2.83 -6.94 -9.19
CA PRO A 69 3.53 -5.88 -9.89
C PRO A 69 2.47 -4.98 -10.51
N GLY A 70 2.54 -3.68 -10.19
CA GLY A 70 1.65 -2.71 -10.81
C GLY A 70 1.79 -2.82 -12.32
N GLU A 71 0.72 -3.17 -13.02
CA GLU A 71 0.71 -3.14 -14.46
C GLU A 71 1.09 -1.71 -14.90
N PRO A 72 1.99 -1.55 -15.89
CA PRO A 72 2.37 -0.23 -16.34
C PRO A 72 1.12 0.48 -16.87
N LEU A 73 0.65 1.47 -16.10
CA LEU A 73 -0.43 2.35 -16.52
C LEU A 73 0.03 3.03 -17.82
N LYS A 74 -0.56 2.65 -18.95
CA LYS A 74 -0.38 3.38 -20.21
C LYS A 74 -0.94 4.79 -19.98
N SER A 75 -0.04 5.75 -19.77
CA SER A 75 -0.38 7.16 -19.86
C SER A 75 -0.77 7.42 -21.32
N TYR A 76 -2.07 7.47 -21.59
CA TYR A 76 -2.55 8.11 -22.79
C TYR A 76 -2.25 9.59 -22.59
N MET A 77 -1.10 10.04 -23.10
CA MET A 77 -0.87 11.47 -23.25
C MET A 77 -2.08 12.00 -24.02
N SER A 78 -2.95 12.73 -23.34
CA SER A 78 -4.02 13.45 -24.02
C SER A 78 -3.30 14.38 -25.01
N PRO A 79 -3.45 14.19 -26.33
CA PRO A 79 -2.98 15.19 -27.27
C PRO A 79 -3.83 16.41 -26.94
N TRP A 80 -3.23 17.44 -26.35
CA TRP A 80 -3.92 18.66 -25.96
C TRP A 80 -4.72 19.17 -27.16
N PRO A 81 -6.07 19.03 -27.19
CA PRO A 81 -6.84 19.31 -28.40
C PRO A 81 -6.80 20.80 -28.75
N PHE A 82 -6.43 21.64 -27.78
CA PHE A 82 -6.37 23.08 -27.92
C PHE A 82 -5.19 23.59 -28.76
N TYR A 83 -4.16 22.78 -29.04
CA TYR A 83 -3.01 23.26 -29.82
C TYR A 83 -3.20 23.21 -31.35
N MET A 84 -4.20 22.44 -31.84
CA MET A 84 -4.43 22.28 -33.30
C MET A 84 -5.32 23.37 -33.92
N TRP A 85 -6.13 24.09 -33.13
CA TRP A 85 -7.06 25.09 -33.67
C TRP A 85 -6.43 26.47 -33.88
N GLY A 86 -5.23 26.72 -33.34
CA GLY A 86 -4.55 28.02 -33.41
C GLY A 86 -3.72 28.26 -34.67
N TRP A 87 -3.56 27.27 -35.55
CA TRP A 87 -2.62 27.33 -36.67
C TRP A 87 -3.25 27.43 -38.07
N THR A 88 -4.57 27.36 -38.22
CA THR A 88 -5.21 27.35 -39.56
C THR A 88 -5.94 28.64 -39.93
N PHE A 89 -5.41 29.82 -39.58
CA PHE A 89 -6.05 31.10 -39.92
C PHE A 89 -5.16 32.14 -40.62
N TRP A 90 -3.93 31.82 -40.99
CA TRP A 90 -3.06 32.77 -41.68
C TRP A 90 -2.27 32.13 -42.84
N ASP A 91 -2.96 31.38 -43.71
CA ASP A 91 -2.40 30.87 -44.98
C ASP A 91 -2.37 31.93 -46.09
N HIS A 92 -2.06 33.19 -45.77
CA HIS A 92 -1.72 34.20 -46.77
C HIS A 92 -0.74 35.24 -46.19
N SER A 93 0.51 34.82 -45.97
CA SER A 93 1.63 35.77 -45.92
C SER A 93 2.85 35.11 -46.57
N PRO A 94 3.53 35.77 -47.53
CA PRO A 94 4.63 35.16 -48.26
C PRO A 94 5.82 34.91 -47.31
N PRO A 95 6.63 33.85 -47.57
CA PRO A 95 7.75 33.54 -46.70
C PRO A 95 8.80 34.66 -46.73
N PRO A 96 9.27 35.17 -45.57
CA PRO A 96 10.43 36.04 -45.53
C PRO A 96 11.70 35.25 -45.90
N ARG A 97 12.54 35.90 -46.72
CA ARG A 97 13.80 35.40 -47.28
C ARG A 97 14.80 34.96 -46.19
N ASP A 98 15.42 33.82 -46.46
CA ASP A 98 16.68 33.28 -45.95
C ASP A 98 17.31 33.92 -44.71
N ARG A 99 17.48 33.09 -43.67
CA ARG A 99 18.83 32.80 -43.18
C ARG A 99 18.83 31.50 -42.38
N GLN A 100 19.37 30.45 -43.00
CA GLN A 100 20.23 29.49 -42.31
C GLN A 100 21.17 30.26 -41.38
N ASN A 101 21.39 29.78 -40.15
CA ASN A 101 22.74 29.48 -39.67
C ASN A 101 22.70 28.63 -38.41
N PHE A 102 23.60 27.66 -38.44
CA PHE A 102 23.88 26.63 -37.46
C PHE A 102 24.61 27.18 -36.21
N TYR A 103 24.50 26.39 -35.13
CA TYR A 103 25.01 26.52 -33.75
C TYR A 103 24.16 27.33 -32.77
#